data_AF-A0AA41Q9I2-F1
#
_entry.id   AF-A0AA41Q9I2-F1
#
_cell.length_a   1.000
_cell.length_b   1.000
_cell.length_c   1.000
_cell.angle_alpha   90.00
_cell.angle_beta   90.00
_cell.angle_gamma   90.00
#
_symmetry.space_group_name_H-M   'P 1'
#
loop_
_entity.id
_entity.type
_entity.pdbx_description
1 polymer ?
#
loop_
_entity_poly.entity_id
_entity_poly.type
_entity_poly.pdbx_seq_one_letter_code
_entity_poly.pdbx_strand_id
1 'polypeptide(L)'
;MTDPRLSGTAAALLDALARELSDLELEFDDLVDLVERLETAWEPALRPLLEQHLAAAVDAGNWYARDELAAVLAHVTGPDCLPLVLRAWSRDLGDDKDSLTTTVLELACEEPDIARSTIIPWLGHDDAALRETAAWLLGFVPLPDDTLLLAHTVEDPEGSA
;
A
#
# COMPACT_ATOMS: atom_id res chain seq x y z
N MET A 1 -1.91 -29.28 2.78
CA MET A 1 -1.79 -29.64 4.21
C MET A 1 -0.59 -28.87 4.73
N THR A 2 -0.83 -27.69 5.28
CA THR A 2 0.22 -26.74 5.70
C THR A 2 0.89 -27.26 6.98
N ASP A 3 2.23 -27.31 7.00
CA ASP A 3 2.98 -27.74 8.19
C ASP A 3 2.93 -26.60 9.24
N PRO A 4 2.35 -26.81 10.42
CA PRO A 4 2.24 -25.77 11.45
C PRO A 4 3.60 -25.23 11.95
N ARG A 5 4.72 -25.90 11.65
CA ARG A 5 6.07 -25.39 11.98
C ARG A 5 6.58 -24.34 10.97
N LEU A 6 6.10 -24.40 9.72
CA LEU A 6 6.42 -23.39 8.69
C LEU A 6 5.65 -22.08 8.96
N SER A 7 4.39 -22.20 9.41
CA SER A 7 3.54 -21.07 9.78
C SER A 7 4.12 -20.22 10.92
N GLY A 8 4.72 -20.86 11.93
CA GLY A 8 5.44 -20.16 13.01
C GLY A 8 6.76 -19.49 12.55
N THR A 9 7.32 -19.92 11.41
CA THR A 9 8.55 -19.34 10.87
C THR A 9 8.27 -18.07 10.08
N ALA A 10 7.26 -18.08 9.20
CA ALA A 10 6.91 -16.92 8.38
C ALA A 10 6.32 -15.76 9.21
N ALA A 11 5.50 -16.05 10.22
CA ALA A 11 5.05 -15.04 11.18
C ALA A 11 6.23 -14.37 11.92
N ALA A 12 7.21 -15.17 12.35
CA ALA A 12 8.40 -14.66 13.01
C ALA A 12 9.30 -13.82 12.08
N LEU A 13 9.38 -14.18 10.78
CA LEU A 13 10.07 -13.38 9.77
C LEU A 13 9.40 -12.02 9.57
N LEU A 14 8.06 -12.00 9.51
CA LEU A 14 7.29 -10.77 9.39
C LEU A 14 7.43 -9.86 10.63
N ASP A 15 7.35 -10.43 11.84
CA ASP A 15 7.57 -9.67 13.08
C ASP A 15 9.02 -9.15 13.17
N ALA A 16 10.00 -9.93 12.70
CA ALA A 16 11.37 -9.49 12.60
C ALA A 16 11.49 -8.32 11.62
N LEU A 17 10.92 -8.43 10.42
CA LEU A 17 10.94 -7.36 9.41
C LEU A 17 10.37 -6.06 9.95
N ALA A 18 9.18 -6.10 10.55
CA ALA A 18 8.54 -4.91 11.12
C ALA A 18 9.38 -4.24 12.22
N ARG A 19 10.07 -5.05 13.05
CA ARG A 19 10.99 -4.55 14.07
C ARG A 19 12.23 -3.91 13.46
N GLU A 20 12.88 -4.56 12.50
CA GLU A 20 14.11 -4.04 11.88
C GLU A 20 13.85 -2.74 11.11
N LEU A 21 12.72 -2.66 10.40
CA LEU A 21 12.27 -1.44 9.72
C LEU A 21 11.98 -0.28 10.69
N SER A 22 11.78 -0.58 11.98
CA SER A 22 11.60 0.44 13.02
C SER A 22 12.91 0.90 13.65
N ASP A 23 14.00 0.15 13.49
CA ASP A 23 15.28 0.41 14.19
C ASP A 23 16.32 1.12 13.31
N LEU A 24 16.16 1.19 11.98
CA LEU A 24 17.07 1.84 11.00
C LEU A 24 18.57 1.45 11.09
N GLU A 25 18.96 0.55 11.99
CA GLU A 25 20.35 0.06 12.15
C GLU A 25 20.65 -1.15 11.26
N LEU A 26 19.66 -1.68 10.54
CA LEU A 26 19.83 -2.86 9.69
C LEU A 26 20.63 -2.54 8.42
N GLU A 27 21.59 -3.40 8.10
CA GLU A 27 22.28 -3.36 6.80
C GLU A 27 21.30 -3.72 5.68
N PHE A 28 21.44 -3.05 4.53
CA PHE A 28 20.54 -3.24 3.39
C PHE A 28 20.49 -4.69 2.90
N ASP A 29 21.64 -5.37 2.86
CA ASP A 29 21.72 -6.77 2.42
C ASP A 29 20.93 -7.71 3.35
N ASP A 30 20.98 -7.46 4.66
CA ASP A 30 20.20 -8.22 5.65
C ASP A 30 18.68 -8.00 5.49
N LEU A 31 18.26 -6.80 5.06
CA LEU A 31 16.86 -6.50 4.78
C LEU A 31 16.35 -7.33 3.60
N VAL A 32 17.12 -7.32 2.50
CA VAL A 32 16.80 -8.03 1.27
C VAL A 32 16.66 -9.53 1.56
N ASP A 33 17.64 -10.11 2.25
CA ASP A 33 17.62 -11.51 2.66
C ASP A 33 16.39 -11.84 3.53
N LEU A 34 16.00 -10.95 4.43
CA LEU A 34 14.82 -11.13 5.29
C LEU A 34 13.52 -11.11 4.49
N VAL A 35 13.37 -10.17 3.57
CA VAL A 35 12.20 -10.05 2.68
C VAL A 35 12.09 -11.28 1.77
N GLU A 36 13.17 -11.69 1.10
CA GLU A 36 13.15 -12.87 0.21
C GLU A 36 12.72 -14.14 0.95
N ARG A 37 13.20 -14.31 2.20
CA ARG A 37 12.81 -15.44 3.06
C ARG A 37 11.34 -15.39 3.45
N LEU A 38 10.82 -14.20 3.76
CA LEU A 38 9.41 -14.01 4.08
C LEU A 38 8.52 -14.34 2.88
N GLU A 39 8.85 -13.82 1.70
CA GLU A 39 8.11 -14.07 0.46
C GLU A 39 8.12 -15.56 0.09
N THR A 40 9.28 -16.21 0.20
CA THR A 40 9.42 -17.66 -0.03
C THR A 40 8.59 -18.48 0.94
N ALA A 41 8.49 -18.03 2.20
CA ALA A 41 7.73 -18.71 3.25
C ALA A 41 6.28 -18.22 3.35
N TRP A 42 5.80 -17.37 2.43
CA TRP A 42 4.53 -16.68 2.57
C TRP A 42 3.34 -17.63 2.70
N GLU A 43 2.48 -17.32 3.66
CA GLU A 43 1.22 -18.01 3.86
C GLU A 43 0.08 -16.98 3.78
N PRO A 44 -0.98 -17.19 2.97
CA PRO A 44 -2.09 -16.24 2.88
C PRO A 44 -2.77 -15.91 4.22
N ALA A 45 -2.66 -16.81 5.21
CA ALA A 45 -3.15 -16.61 6.56
C ALA A 45 -2.41 -15.48 7.33
N LEU A 46 -1.23 -15.07 6.87
CA LEU A 46 -0.44 -13.99 7.45
C LEU A 46 -0.82 -12.60 6.96
N ARG A 47 -1.66 -12.51 5.91
CA ARG A 47 -2.13 -11.22 5.38
C ARG A 47 -2.61 -10.27 6.50
N PRO A 48 -3.52 -10.66 7.42
CA PRO A 48 -3.97 -9.75 8.48
C PRO A 48 -2.86 -9.21 9.38
N LEU A 49 -1.81 -10.00 9.63
CA LEU A 49 -0.66 -9.56 10.43
C LEU A 49 0.19 -8.54 9.66
N LEU A 50 0.39 -8.74 8.35
CA LEU A 50 1.10 -7.78 7.50
C LEU A 50 0.32 -6.46 7.40
N GLU A 51 -1.01 -6.53 7.24
CA GLU A 51 -1.88 -5.35 7.24
C GLU A 51 -1.79 -4.58 8.58
N GLN A 52 -1.71 -5.30 9.70
CA GLN A 52 -1.53 -4.71 11.03
C GLN A 52 -0.18 -3.99 11.15
N HIS A 53 0.91 -4.60 10.70
CA HIS A 53 2.24 -3.97 10.73
C HIS A 53 2.32 -2.74 9.83
N LEU A 54 1.72 -2.80 8.64
CA LEU A 54 1.62 -1.64 7.74
C LEU A 54 0.86 -0.49 8.40
N ALA A 55 -0.29 -0.77 9.03
CA ALA A 55 -1.05 0.24 9.76
C ALA A 55 -0.23 0.86 10.91
N ALA A 56 0.50 0.03 11.67
CA ALA A 56 1.35 0.50 12.74
C ALA A 56 2.50 1.40 12.24
N ALA A 57 3.11 1.07 11.10
CA ALA A 57 4.14 1.89 10.46
C ALA A 57 3.60 3.27 10.06
N VAL A 58 2.40 3.30 9.47
CA VAL A 58 1.72 4.54 9.10
C VAL A 58 1.41 5.38 10.34
N ASP A 59 0.84 4.79 11.38
CA ASP A 59 0.50 5.49 12.63
C ASP A 59 1.75 6.02 13.36
N ALA A 60 2.89 5.33 13.23
CA ALA A 60 4.17 5.76 13.78
C ALA A 60 4.85 6.86 12.95
N GLY A 61 4.33 7.20 11.77
CA GLY A 61 4.97 8.13 10.83
C GLY A 61 6.26 7.58 10.21
N ASN A 62 6.43 6.27 10.20
CA ASN A 62 7.61 5.63 9.62
C ASN A 62 7.39 5.39 8.11
N TRP A 63 7.75 6.38 7.30
CA TRP A 63 7.62 6.31 5.84
C TRP A 63 8.38 5.12 5.24
N TYR A 64 9.55 4.80 5.78
CA TYR A 64 10.38 3.72 5.25
C TYR A 64 9.72 2.35 5.50
N ALA A 65 9.27 2.10 6.72
CA ALA A 65 8.53 0.89 7.04
C ALA A 65 7.20 0.79 6.27
N ARG A 66 6.50 1.91 6.07
CA ARG A 66 5.28 1.95 5.25
C ARG A 66 5.54 1.43 3.84
N ASP A 67 6.60 1.92 3.19
CA ASP A 67 6.91 1.60 1.80
C ASP A 67 7.33 0.14 1.64
N GLU A 68 8.23 -0.34 2.50
CA GLU A 68 8.71 -1.73 2.45
C GLU A 68 7.59 -2.74 2.76
N LEU A 69 6.77 -2.49 3.78
CA LEU A 69 5.65 -3.38 4.11
C LEU A 69 4.56 -3.36 3.04
N ALA A 70 4.32 -2.21 2.39
CA ALA A 70 3.39 -2.12 1.27
C ALA A 70 3.90 -2.84 0.03
N ALA A 71 5.21 -2.77 -0.26
CA ALA A 71 5.84 -3.50 -1.36
C ALA A 71 5.76 -5.02 -1.13
N VAL A 72 6.09 -5.50 0.06
CA VAL A 72 5.92 -6.92 0.42
C VAL A 72 4.47 -7.35 0.26
N LEU A 73 3.51 -6.56 0.75
CA LEU A 73 2.08 -6.86 0.61
C LEU A 73 1.66 -6.97 -0.87
N ALA A 74 2.12 -6.03 -1.70
CA ALA A 74 1.89 -6.03 -3.14
C ALA A 74 2.45 -7.30 -3.78
N HIS A 75 3.69 -7.67 -3.45
CA HIS A 75 4.34 -8.86 -4.02
C HIS A 75 3.61 -10.15 -3.64
N VAL A 76 3.23 -10.31 -2.37
CA VAL A 76 2.69 -11.58 -1.85
C VAL A 76 1.17 -11.73 -2.03
N THR A 77 0.45 -10.65 -2.35
CA THR A 77 -1.02 -10.69 -2.54
C THR A 77 -1.51 -10.14 -3.87
N GLY A 78 -0.65 -9.50 -4.66
CA GLY A 78 -1.00 -8.94 -5.96
C GLY A 78 -2.00 -7.78 -5.89
N PRO A 79 -2.76 -7.53 -6.97
CA PRO A 79 -3.70 -6.39 -7.10
C PRO A 79 -4.75 -6.26 -5.99
N ASP A 80 -5.10 -7.35 -5.29
CA ASP A 80 -6.07 -7.38 -4.20
C ASP A 80 -5.68 -6.52 -2.98
N CYS A 81 -4.43 -6.07 -2.88
CA CYS A 81 -3.99 -5.17 -1.82
C CYS A 81 -4.13 -3.68 -2.16
N LEU A 82 -4.43 -3.34 -3.42
CA LEU A 82 -4.44 -1.94 -3.87
C LEU A 82 -5.26 -1.00 -2.97
N PRO A 83 -6.47 -1.34 -2.49
CA PRO A 83 -7.21 -0.46 -1.58
C PRO A 83 -6.47 -0.19 -0.25
N LEU A 84 -5.63 -1.10 0.22
CA LEU A 84 -4.88 -0.91 1.46
C LEU A 84 -3.59 -0.12 1.22
N VAL A 85 -2.84 -0.49 0.19
CA VAL A 85 -1.62 0.22 -0.23
C VAL A 85 -1.94 1.69 -0.55
N LEU A 86 -3.05 1.94 -1.24
CA LEU A 86 -3.47 3.29 -1.60
C LEU A 86 -3.90 4.12 -0.39
N ARG A 87 -4.49 3.51 0.64
CA ARG A 87 -4.74 4.18 1.93
C ARG A 87 -3.45 4.53 2.64
N ALA A 88 -2.46 3.64 2.64
CA ALA A 88 -1.14 3.95 3.20
C ALA A 88 -0.47 5.10 2.44
N TRP A 89 -0.52 5.09 1.09
CA TRP A 89 0.00 6.15 0.23
C TRP A 89 -0.68 7.50 0.49
N SER A 90 -1.99 7.51 0.76
CA SER A 90 -2.73 8.76 1.03
C SER A 90 -2.23 9.52 2.27
N ARG A 91 -1.51 8.84 3.18
CA ARG A 91 -0.96 9.47 4.39
C ARG A 91 0.35 10.17 4.09
N ASP A 92 0.38 11.47 4.34
CA ASP A 92 1.60 12.26 4.30
C ASP A 92 2.45 11.98 5.55
N LEU A 93 3.63 11.40 5.34
CA LEU A 93 4.61 11.10 6.39
C LEU A 93 5.89 11.95 6.24
N GLY A 94 5.86 13.00 5.40
CA GLY A 94 6.98 13.90 5.17
C GLY A 94 8.03 13.39 4.18
N ASP A 95 7.70 12.34 3.42
CA ASP A 95 8.52 11.73 2.37
C ASP A 95 8.02 12.09 0.96
N ASP A 96 8.83 11.82 -0.07
CA ASP A 96 8.48 12.09 -1.47
C ASP A 96 7.55 11.02 -2.10
N LYS A 97 7.37 9.89 -1.42
CA LYS A 97 6.55 8.74 -1.83
C LYS A 97 6.99 8.11 -3.16
N ASP A 98 8.22 8.32 -3.63
CA ASP A 98 8.64 7.82 -4.96
C ASP A 98 8.58 6.28 -5.05
N SER A 99 9.07 5.59 -4.02
CA SER A 99 9.04 4.13 -3.94
C SER A 99 7.61 3.59 -3.88
N LEU A 100 6.78 4.09 -2.96
CA LEU A 100 5.39 3.66 -2.85
C LEU A 100 4.54 4.03 -4.08
N THR A 101 4.84 5.16 -4.72
CA THR A 101 4.18 5.57 -5.97
C THR A 101 4.43 4.54 -7.07
N THR A 102 5.66 4.04 -7.17
CA THR A 102 6.00 2.97 -8.14
C THR A 102 5.14 1.73 -7.89
N THR A 103 5.08 1.24 -6.64
CA THR A 103 4.25 0.07 -6.28
C THR A 103 2.76 0.28 -6.59
N VAL A 104 2.21 1.46 -6.28
CA VAL A 104 0.80 1.77 -6.56
C VAL A 104 0.52 1.76 -8.07
N LEU A 105 1.40 2.36 -8.87
CA LEU A 105 1.22 2.42 -10.32
C LEU A 105 1.38 1.04 -10.95
N GLU A 106 2.29 0.21 -10.48
CA GLU A 106 2.44 -1.18 -10.94
C GLU A 106 1.15 -1.98 -10.70
N LEU A 107 0.61 -1.95 -9.48
CA LEU A 107 -0.64 -2.63 -9.13
C LEU A 107 -1.82 -2.12 -9.97
N ALA A 108 -1.92 -0.80 -10.16
CA ALA A 108 -3.02 -0.21 -10.90
C ALA A 108 -2.94 -0.49 -12.41
N CYS A 109 -1.74 -0.53 -12.98
CA CYS A 109 -1.53 -0.83 -14.39
C CYS A 109 -1.69 -2.33 -14.70
N GLU A 110 -1.39 -3.21 -13.74
CA GLU A 110 -1.58 -4.66 -13.88
C GLU A 110 -3.06 -5.02 -14.06
N GLU A 111 -3.94 -4.44 -13.24
CA GLU A 111 -5.38 -4.66 -13.30
C GLU A 111 -6.18 -3.33 -13.27
N PRO A 112 -6.24 -2.59 -14.40
CA PRO A 112 -6.85 -1.27 -14.45
C PRO A 112 -8.34 -1.27 -14.07
N ASP A 113 -9.09 -2.31 -14.43
CA ASP A 113 -10.51 -2.41 -14.11
C ASP A 113 -10.73 -2.57 -12.59
N ILE A 114 -9.88 -3.37 -11.92
CA ILE A 114 -9.92 -3.53 -10.46
C ILE A 114 -9.52 -2.23 -9.77
N ALA A 115 -8.46 -1.57 -10.26
CA ALA A 115 -8.02 -0.28 -9.74
C ALA A 115 -9.12 0.78 -9.82
N ARG A 116 -9.77 0.89 -10.97
CA ARG A 116 -10.91 1.80 -11.18
C ARG A 116 -12.07 1.50 -10.27
N SER A 117 -12.45 0.22 -10.15
CA SER A 117 -13.53 -0.20 -9.24
C SER A 117 -13.26 0.17 -7.78
N THR A 118 -11.97 0.25 -7.39
CA THR A 118 -11.52 0.66 -6.06
C THR A 118 -11.60 2.17 -5.87
N ILE A 119 -11.12 2.97 -6.83
CA ILE A 119 -10.97 4.42 -6.66
C ILE A 119 -12.21 5.25 -7.02
N ILE A 120 -13.09 4.77 -7.90
CA ILE A 120 -14.31 5.50 -8.27
C ILE A 120 -15.17 5.83 -7.03
N PRO A 121 -15.44 4.90 -6.09
CA PRO A 121 -16.16 5.22 -4.86
C PRO A 121 -15.44 6.24 -3.97
N TRP A 122 -14.12 6.36 -4.06
CA TRP A 122 -13.33 7.25 -3.20
C TRP A 122 -13.38 8.70 -3.64
N LEU A 123 -13.73 8.99 -4.90
CA LEU A 123 -13.87 10.37 -5.41
C LEU A 123 -14.94 11.18 -4.65
N GLY A 124 -15.89 10.51 -3.99
CA GLY A 124 -16.91 11.14 -3.14
C GLY A 124 -16.74 10.84 -1.64
N HIS A 125 -15.55 10.41 -1.20
CA HIS A 125 -15.32 10.05 0.20
C HIS A 125 -15.20 11.29 1.11
N ASP A 126 -15.61 11.21 2.38
CA ASP A 126 -15.53 12.35 3.32
C ASP A 126 -14.08 12.78 3.62
N ASP A 127 -13.15 11.82 3.58
CA ASP A 127 -11.71 12.04 3.73
C ASP A 127 -11.11 12.67 2.47
N ALA A 128 -10.66 13.92 2.56
CA ALA A 128 -10.06 14.67 1.46
C ALA A 128 -8.82 13.99 0.88
N ALA A 129 -7.97 13.38 1.72
CA ALA A 129 -6.76 12.72 1.25
C ALA A 129 -7.11 11.51 0.36
N LEU A 130 -8.19 10.79 0.67
CA LEU A 130 -8.67 9.69 -0.17
C LEU A 130 -9.31 10.18 -1.48
N ARG A 131 -10.01 11.32 -1.47
CA ARG A 131 -10.54 11.93 -2.71
C ARG A 131 -9.41 12.34 -3.65
N GLU A 132 -8.42 13.05 -3.13
CA GLU A 132 -7.25 13.51 -3.89
C GLU A 132 -6.44 12.33 -4.45
N THR A 133 -6.20 11.32 -3.61
CA THR A 133 -5.50 10.09 -4.01
C THR A 133 -6.24 9.38 -5.15
N ALA A 134 -7.58 9.28 -5.05
CA ALA A 134 -8.38 8.66 -6.09
C ALA A 134 -8.34 9.44 -7.42
N ALA A 135 -8.44 10.78 -7.35
CA ALA A 135 -8.35 11.64 -8.52
C ALA A 135 -6.96 11.56 -9.19
N TRP A 136 -5.90 11.52 -8.39
CA TRP A 136 -4.53 11.33 -8.86
C TRP A 136 -4.38 9.98 -9.59
N LEU A 137 -4.75 8.85 -8.95
CA LEU A 137 -4.56 7.53 -9.55
C LEU A 137 -5.40 7.34 -10.82
N LEU A 138 -6.59 7.94 -10.88
CA LEU A 138 -7.45 7.90 -12.06
C LEU A 138 -6.76 8.46 -13.32
N GLY A 139 -5.87 9.45 -13.15
CA GLY A 139 -5.06 9.99 -14.25
C GLY A 139 -4.13 8.98 -14.91
N PHE A 140 -3.80 7.87 -14.23
CA PHE A 140 -2.92 6.81 -14.73
C PHE A 140 -3.67 5.60 -15.27
N VAL A 141 -4.96 5.47 -14.97
CA VAL A 141 -5.86 4.43 -15.52
C VAL A 141 -7.06 5.04 -16.25
N PRO A 142 -6.85 5.95 -17.23
CA PRO A 142 -7.94 6.72 -17.82
C PRO A 142 -8.80 5.89 -18.77
N LEU A 143 -10.10 6.15 -18.74
CA LEU A 143 -11.06 5.82 -19.78
C LEU A 143 -11.51 7.09 -20.52
N PRO A 144 -11.96 6.98 -21.78
CA PRO A 144 -12.38 8.14 -22.58
C PRO A 144 -13.43 9.05 -21.91
N ASP A 145 -14.30 8.49 -21.08
CA ASP A 145 -15.40 9.21 -20.42
C ASP A 145 -14.98 9.91 -19.11
N ASP A 146 -13.75 9.71 -18.62
CA ASP A 146 -13.29 10.23 -17.33
C ASP A 146 -13.06 11.74 -17.31
N THR A 147 -13.04 12.37 -18.47
CA THR A 147 -12.89 13.84 -18.58
C THR A 147 -13.99 14.57 -17.80
N LEU A 148 -15.20 14.01 -17.72
CA LEU A 148 -16.31 14.55 -16.93
C LEU A 148 -16.15 14.25 -15.43
N LEU A 149 -15.59 13.08 -15.09
CA LEU A 149 -15.38 12.65 -13.71
C LEU A 149 -14.32 13.52 -13.02
N LEU A 150 -13.21 13.80 -13.72
CA LEU A 150 -12.13 14.68 -13.26
C LEU A 150 -12.55 16.16 -13.21
N ALA A 151 -13.52 16.58 -14.02
CA ALA A 151 -14.06 17.94 -13.95
C ALA A 151 -14.83 18.18 -12.64
N HIS A 152 -15.57 17.18 -12.15
CA HIS A 152 -16.32 17.28 -10.90
C HIS A 152 -15.45 17.30 -9.64
N THR A 153 -14.26 16.69 -9.67
CA THR A 153 -13.29 16.79 -8.57
C THR A 153 -12.65 18.17 -8.46
N VAL A 154 -12.63 18.95 -9.54
CA VAL A 154 -12.12 20.33 -9.56
C VAL A 154 -13.17 21.35 -9.09
N GLU A 155 -14.46 20.98 -9.15
CA GLU A 155 -15.57 21.82 -8.71
C GLU A 155 -15.91 21.67 -7.23
N ASP A 156 -15.24 20.78 -6.48
CA ASP A 156 -15.43 20.61 -5.04
C ASP A 156 -14.97 21.92 -4.36
N PRO A 157 -15.90 22.77 -3.87
CA PRO A 157 -15.51 24.01 -3.26
C PRO A 157 -14.89 23.64 -1.92
N GLU A 158 -13.62 24.00 -1.72
CA GLU A 158 -13.14 24.17 -0.36
C GLU A 158 -14.14 25.05 0.38
N GLY A 159 -14.91 24.41 1.26
CA GLY A 159 -15.83 25.04 2.16
C GLY A 159 -15.03 25.87 3.15
N SER A 160 -14.90 27.15 2.81
CA SER A 160 -14.50 28.24 3.69
C SER A 160 -15.05 28.09 5.12
N ALA A 161 -14.15 27.98 6.11
CA ALA A 161 -14.21 28.64 7.43
C ALA A 161 -12.87 28.51 8.17
#